data_AF-A0A438WHK0-F1
#
_entry.id   AF-A0A438WHK0-F1
#
_cell.length_a   1.000
_cell.length_b   1.000
_cell.length_c   1.000
_cell.angle_alpha   90.00
_cell.angle_beta   90.00
_cell.angle_gamma   90.00
#
_symmetry.space_group_name_H-M   'P 1'
#
loop_
_entity.id
_entity.type
_entity.pdbx_description
1 polymer ?
#
loop_
_entity_poly.entity_id
_entity_poly.type
_entity_poly.pdbx_seq_one_letter_code
_entity_poly.pdbx_strand_id
1 'polypeptide(L)'
;GALFKDNEEAALVLDTKNFFGLNFSLLEIKKALKKGDQVIAQVSDERLEIAKHHSATHLLQSALREVLGSHVSQAGSLVESKRLRFDFSHAKALNDEELEKVEDLVNTQIFKHLKSQVEHMPLNQAKDKGALALFGEKYAENVRVVSFK
;
A
#
# COMPACT_ATOMS: atom_id res chain seq x y z
N GLY A 1 16.23 6.30 0.88
CA GLY A 1 16.57 6.45 2.32
C GLY A 1 18.08 6.48 2.46
N ALA A 2 18.62 6.43 3.68
CA ALA A 2 20.06 6.39 3.90
C ALA A 2 20.45 5.51 5.09
N LEU A 3 21.69 5.04 5.08
CA LEU A 3 22.32 4.36 6.21
C LEU A 3 23.39 5.27 6.80
N PHE A 4 23.40 5.41 8.12
CA PHE A 4 24.36 6.20 8.87
C PHE A 4 25.24 5.30 9.73
N LYS A 5 26.54 5.58 9.75
CA LYS A 5 27.54 4.91 10.59
C LYS A 5 28.36 5.99 11.27
N ASP A 6 28.54 5.89 12.58
CA ASP A 6 29.29 6.89 13.37
C ASP A 6 28.79 8.34 13.14
N ASN A 7 27.45 8.49 13.02
CA ASN A 7 26.74 9.74 12.71
C ASN A 7 27.04 10.37 11.33
N GLU A 8 27.67 9.64 10.42
CA GLU A 8 27.91 10.08 9.07
C GLU A 8 27.16 9.20 8.06
N GLU A 9 26.73 9.79 6.94
CA GLU A 9 26.06 9.04 5.89
C GLU A 9 27.03 8.06 5.22
N ALA A 10 26.77 6.77 5.40
CA ALA A 10 27.61 5.69 4.89
C ALA A 10 27.13 5.17 3.53
N ALA A 11 25.81 5.21 3.27
CA ALA A 11 25.24 4.79 2.00
C ALA A 11 23.86 5.39 1.74
N LEU A 12 23.52 5.61 0.46
CA LEU A 12 22.15 5.86 0.05
C LEU A 12 21.46 4.52 -0.26
N VAL A 13 20.22 4.38 0.22
CA VAL A 13 19.36 3.22 -0.09
C VAL A 13 18.50 3.58 -1.30
N LEU A 14 18.83 2.99 -2.45
CA LEU A 14 18.20 3.25 -3.74
C LEU A 14 16.93 2.43 -3.96
N ASP A 15 16.93 1.19 -3.48
CA ASP A 15 15.80 0.27 -3.61
C ASP A 15 15.80 -0.75 -2.46
N THR A 16 14.66 -1.33 -2.13
CA THR A 16 14.55 -2.42 -1.16
C THR A 16 13.50 -3.43 -1.60
N LYS A 17 13.90 -4.70 -1.71
CA LYS A 17 13.04 -5.81 -2.12
C LYS A 17 13.01 -6.89 -1.05
N ASN A 18 11.84 -7.47 -0.84
CA ASN A 18 11.72 -8.67 -0.02
C ASN A 18 11.85 -9.91 -0.92
N PHE A 19 12.69 -10.86 -0.51
CA PHE A 19 12.85 -12.15 -1.16
C PHE A 19 12.85 -13.25 -0.10
N PHE A 20 11.79 -14.05 -0.06
CA PHE A 20 11.58 -15.11 0.93
C PHE A 20 11.79 -14.66 2.40
N GLY A 21 11.26 -13.50 2.77
CA GLY A 21 11.34 -12.98 4.14
C GLY A 21 12.64 -12.24 4.47
N LEU A 22 13.61 -12.21 3.54
CA LEU A 22 14.82 -11.39 3.67
C LEU A 22 14.64 -10.08 2.90
N ASN A 23 15.06 -8.97 3.51
CA ASN A 23 15.08 -7.67 2.85
C ASN A 23 16.46 -7.42 2.23
N PHE A 24 16.50 -7.20 0.93
CA PHE A 24 17.68 -6.83 0.17
C PHE A 24 17.58 -5.37 -0.22
N SER A 25 18.60 -4.59 0.12
CA SER A 25 18.67 -3.18 -0.24
C SER A 25 19.78 -2.94 -1.25
N LEU A 26 19.46 -2.23 -2.33
CA LEU A 26 20.46 -1.73 -3.27
C LEU A 26 21.06 -0.44 -2.70
N LEU A 27 22.38 -0.42 -2.54
CA LEU A 27 23.09 0.66 -1.88
C LEU A 27 24.05 1.36 -2.85
N GLU A 28 24.05 2.69 -2.80
CA GLU A 28 25.17 3.49 -3.29
C GLU A 28 26.10 3.78 -2.11
N ILE A 29 27.28 3.17 -2.12
CA ILE A 29 28.22 3.20 -0.99
C ILE A 29 29.03 4.50 -1.01
N LYS A 30 28.98 5.25 0.09
CA LYS A 30 29.81 6.44 0.33
C LYS A 30 30.97 6.16 1.29
N LYS A 31 30.78 5.22 2.22
CA LYS A 31 31.82 4.72 3.14
C LYS A 31 31.79 3.19 3.21
N ALA A 32 32.95 2.58 3.39
CA ALA A 32 33.07 1.14 3.47
C ALA A 32 32.19 0.56 4.60
N LEU A 33 31.29 -0.34 4.22
CA LEU A 33 30.47 -1.15 5.11
C LEU A 33 31.00 -2.59 5.12
N LYS A 34 31.10 -3.18 6.30
CA LYS A 34 31.49 -4.59 6.50
C LYS A 34 30.44 -5.33 7.32
N LYS A 35 30.43 -6.66 7.17
CA LYS A 35 29.60 -7.53 8.00
C LYS A 35 29.90 -7.27 9.49
N GLY A 36 28.83 -7.08 10.27
CA GLY A 36 28.91 -6.79 11.71
C GLY A 36 28.97 -5.31 12.06
N ASP A 37 29.03 -4.41 11.08
CA ASP A 37 28.87 -2.97 11.34
C ASP A 37 27.47 -2.67 11.91
N GLN A 38 27.43 -1.79 12.90
CA GLN A 38 26.19 -1.18 13.37
C GLN A 38 25.92 0.08 12.56
N VAL A 39 24.69 0.21 12.07
CA VAL A 39 24.24 1.37 11.28
C VAL A 39 22.84 1.78 11.72
N ILE A 40 22.53 3.06 11.53
CA ILE A 40 21.18 3.61 11.67
C ILE A 40 20.56 3.70 10.28
N ALA A 41 19.42 3.04 10.07
CA ALA A 41 18.67 3.14 8.83
C ALA A 41 17.60 4.23 8.93
N GLN A 42 17.66 5.21 8.03
CA GLN A 42 16.66 6.27 7.91
C GLN A 42 15.84 6.08 6.62
N VAL A 43 14.54 5.91 6.79
CA VAL A 43 13.59 5.83 5.67
C VAL A 43 13.30 7.23 5.14
N SER A 44 13.10 7.36 3.82
CA SER A 44 12.73 8.63 3.19
C SER A 44 11.33 9.10 3.63
N ASP A 45 11.13 10.41 3.75
CA ASP A 45 9.83 11.03 4.05
C ASP A 45 8.77 10.73 2.99
N GLU A 46 9.20 10.37 1.76
CA GLU A 46 8.33 9.87 0.69
C GLU A 46 7.45 8.68 1.13
N ARG A 47 7.86 7.95 2.18
CA ARG A 47 7.09 6.86 2.78
C ARG A 47 5.71 7.31 3.26
N LEU A 48 5.54 8.58 3.64
CA LEU A 48 4.26 9.16 4.05
C LEU A 48 3.30 9.29 2.86
N GLU A 49 3.77 9.80 1.72
CA GLU A 49 2.95 9.91 0.51
C GLU A 49 2.55 8.53 -0.03
N ILE A 50 3.47 7.57 0.00
CA ILE A 50 3.16 6.16 -0.34
C ILE A 50 2.07 5.60 0.58
N ALA A 51 2.08 5.95 1.88
CA ALA A 51 1.05 5.51 2.83
C ALA A 51 -0.33 6.12 2.50
N LYS A 52 -0.35 7.41 2.13
CA LYS A 52 -1.57 8.11 1.72
C LYS A 52 -2.15 7.49 0.45
N HIS A 53 -1.32 7.30 -0.59
CA HIS A 53 -1.73 6.66 -1.84
C HIS A 53 -2.19 5.21 -1.64
N HIS A 54 -1.54 4.45 -0.75
CA HIS A 54 -1.99 3.11 -0.40
C HIS A 54 -3.38 3.13 0.26
N SER A 55 -3.62 4.06 1.19
CA SER A 55 -4.93 4.22 1.83
C SER A 55 -6.00 4.65 0.82
N ALA A 56 -5.67 5.59 -0.08
CA ALA A 56 -6.54 6.02 -1.16
C ALA A 56 -6.89 4.88 -2.12
N THR A 57 -6.00 3.89 -2.30
CA THR A 57 -6.28 2.68 -3.11
C THR A 57 -7.47 1.91 -2.55
N HIS A 58 -7.53 1.72 -1.23
CA HIS A 58 -8.65 1.04 -0.58
C HIS A 58 -9.96 1.83 -0.70
N LEU A 59 -9.89 3.16 -0.53
CA LEU A 59 -11.06 4.02 -0.70
C LEU A 59 -11.57 3.99 -2.15
N LEU A 60 -10.66 4.04 -3.12
CA LEU A 60 -10.99 3.96 -4.54
C LEU A 60 -11.63 2.62 -4.89
N GLN A 61 -11.10 1.50 -4.38
CA GLN A 61 -11.70 0.19 -4.58
C GLN A 61 -13.13 0.12 -4.01
N SER A 62 -13.35 0.70 -2.82
CA SER A 62 -14.69 0.76 -2.21
C SER A 62 -15.65 1.60 -3.05
N ALA A 63 -15.24 2.81 -3.46
CA ALA A 63 -16.05 3.73 -4.25
C ALA A 63 -16.42 3.13 -5.62
N LEU A 64 -15.46 2.48 -6.30
CA LEU A 64 -15.72 1.78 -7.55
C LEU A 64 -16.76 0.67 -7.40
N ARG A 65 -16.72 -0.10 -6.30
CA ARG A 65 -17.72 -1.14 -6.04
C ARG A 65 -19.09 -0.58 -5.68
N GLU A 66 -19.14 0.58 -5.04
CA GLU A 66 -20.38 1.27 -4.71
C GLU A 66 -21.06 1.85 -5.96
N VAL A 67 -20.29 2.48 -6.86
CA VAL A 67 -20.82 3.10 -8.09
C VAL A 67 -21.11 2.07 -9.18
N LEU A 68 -20.20 1.12 -9.40
CA LEU A 68 -20.28 0.18 -10.54
C LEU A 68 -20.87 -1.18 -10.16
N GLY A 69 -20.76 -1.59 -8.89
CA GLY A 69 -21.24 -2.88 -8.39
C GLY A 69 -20.13 -3.84 -7.93
N SER A 70 -20.55 -4.92 -7.28
CA SER A 70 -19.67 -5.87 -6.58
C SER A 70 -18.80 -6.75 -7.49
N HIS A 71 -19.02 -6.74 -8.81
CA HIS A 71 -18.20 -7.47 -9.78
C HIS A 71 -16.84 -6.81 -10.03
N VAL A 72 -16.67 -5.54 -9.65
CA VAL A 72 -15.37 -4.87 -9.77
C VAL A 72 -14.35 -5.57 -8.88
N SER A 73 -13.29 -6.06 -9.53
CA SER A 73 -12.13 -6.68 -8.91
C SER A 73 -10.85 -5.98 -9.33
N GLN A 74 -9.87 -5.90 -8.42
CA GLN A 74 -8.54 -5.39 -8.74
C GLN A 74 -7.83 -6.32 -9.73
N ALA A 75 -7.25 -5.74 -10.77
CA ALA A 75 -6.40 -6.40 -11.77
C ALA A 75 -4.92 -5.97 -11.67
N GLY A 76 -4.65 -4.85 -11.00
CA GLY A 76 -3.30 -4.33 -10.80
C GLY A 76 -3.28 -3.10 -9.90
N SER A 77 -2.14 -2.82 -9.28
CA SER A 77 -1.95 -1.60 -8.49
C SER A 77 -0.48 -1.19 -8.50
N LEU A 78 -0.24 0.12 -8.61
CA LEU A 78 1.06 0.75 -8.44
C LEU A 78 0.90 1.92 -7.47
N VAL A 79 1.68 1.91 -6.39
CA VAL A 79 1.66 2.95 -5.36
C VAL A 79 3.06 3.56 -5.27
N GLU A 80 3.22 4.77 -5.78
CA GLU A 80 4.46 5.53 -5.74
C GLU A 80 4.28 6.79 -4.87
N SER A 81 5.37 7.48 -4.55
CA SER A 81 5.30 8.73 -3.76
C SER A 81 4.59 9.86 -4.48
N LYS A 82 4.58 9.85 -5.83
CA LYS A 82 4.00 10.93 -6.66
C LYS A 82 2.66 10.59 -7.28
N ARG A 83 2.25 9.31 -7.28
CA ARG A 83 1.00 8.87 -7.91
C ARG A 83 0.56 7.49 -7.42
N LEU A 84 -0.72 7.23 -7.65
CA LEU A 84 -1.37 5.92 -7.56
C LEU A 84 -1.90 5.52 -8.94
N ARG A 85 -1.77 4.25 -9.31
CA ARG A 85 -2.55 3.62 -10.40
C ARG A 85 -3.29 2.41 -9.84
N PHE A 86 -4.58 2.30 -10.17
CA PHE A 86 -5.42 1.18 -9.81
C PHE A 86 -6.10 0.62 -11.06
N ASP A 87 -5.75 -0.62 -11.41
CA ASP A 87 -6.29 -1.30 -12.57
C ASP A 87 -7.40 -2.24 -12.08
N PHE A 88 -8.59 -2.20 -12.69
CA PHE A 88 -9.75 -3.00 -12.27
C PHE A 88 -10.53 -3.59 -13.45
N SER A 89 -11.26 -4.68 -13.18
CA SER A 89 -12.08 -5.36 -14.19
C SER A 89 -13.44 -4.67 -14.33
N HIS A 90 -13.72 -4.14 -15.52
CA HIS A 90 -15.03 -3.60 -15.90
C HIS A 90 -15.22 -3.71 -17.42
N ALA A 91 -16.46 -3.92 -17.88
CA ALA A 91 -16.73 -4.27 -19.29
C ALA A 91 -16.65 -3.08 -20.25
N LYS A 92 -16.77 -1.86 -19.74
CA LYS A 92 -16.78 -0.61 -20.50
C LYS A 92 -15.85 0.41 -19.83
N ALA A 93 -15.48 1.46 -20.55
CA ALA A 93 -14.88 2.62 -19.92
C ALA A 93 -15.91 3.30 -19.00
N LEU A 94 -15.41 3.93 -17.94
CA LEU A 94 -16.22 4.82 -17.10
C LEU A 94 -16.69 6.02 -17.94
N ASN A 95 -17.94 6.42 -17.76
CA ASN A 95 -18.41 7.72 -18.25
C ASN A 95 -18.09 8.84 -17.24
N ASP A 96 -18.28 10.10 -17.66
CA ASP A 96 -17.94 11.28 -16.85
C ASP A 96 -18.72 11.33 -15.52
N GLU A 97 -20.00 10.96 -15.51
CA GLU A 97 -20.81 10.93 -14.29
C GLU A 97 -20.35 9.84 -13.31
N GLU A 98 -19.95 8.67 -13.83
CA GLU A 98 -19.40 7.58 -13.02
C GLU A 98 -18.04 7.99 -12.43
N LEU A 99 -17.20 8.70 -13.19
CA LEU A 99 -15.92 9.25 -12.72
C LEU A 99 -16.13 10.26 -11.58
N GLU A 100 -17.01 11.24 -11.79
CA GLU A 100 -17.32 12.28 -10.79
C GLU A 100 -17.85 11.66 -9.49
N LYS A 101 -18.78 10.71 -9.58
CA LYS A 101 -19.29 9.99 -8.40
C LYS A 101 -18.20 9.24 -7.63
N VAL A 102 -17.28 8.58 -8.34
CA VAL A 102 -16.17 7.87 -7.69
C VAL A 102 -15.24 8.87 -6.97
N GLU A 103 -14.91 9.98 -7.62
CA GLU A 103 -14.08 11.04 -7.04
C GLU A 103 -14.74 11.64 -5.78
N ASP A 104 -16.02 11.98 -5.85
CA ASP A 104 -16.79 12.54 -4.74
C ASP A 104 -16.85 11.59 -3.55
N LEU A 105 -17.08 10.30 -3.79
CA LEU A 105 -17.10 9.30 -2.73
C LEU A 105 -15.74 9.19 -2.05
N VAL A 106 -14.64 9.12 -2.82
CA VAL A 106 -13.29 9.05 -2.26
C VAL A 106 -13.00 10.29 -1.40
N ASN A 107 -13.25 11.49 -1.93
CA ASN A 107 -13.03 12.74 -1.23
C ASN A 107 -13.90 12.87 0.03
N THR A 108 -15.15 12.40 -0.03
CA THR A 108 -16.05 12.35 1.12
C THR A 108 -15.48 11.46 2.23
N GLN A 109 -14.94 10.28 1.91
CA GLN A 109 -14.34 9.40 2.92
C GLN A 109 -13.05 9.99 3.51
N ILE A 110 -12.25 10.68 2.70
CA ILE A 110 -11.07 11.42 3.18
C ILE A 110 -11.51 12.52 4.17
N PHE A 111 -12.54 13.29 3.83
CA PHE A 111 -13.05 14.38 4.67
C PHE A 111 -13.60 13.90 6.01
N LYS A 112 -14.15 12.68 6.07
CA LYS A 112 -14.60 12.06 7.33
C LYS A 112 -13.47 11.75 8.30
N HIS A 113 -12.20 11.77 7.85
CA HIS A 113 -11.03 11.50 8.68
C HIS A 113 -11.15 10.18 9.48
N LEU A 114 -11.62 9.13 8.79
CA LEU A 114 -11.78 7.80 9.39
C LEU A 114 -10.44 7.29 9.92
N LYS A 115 -10.48 6.61 11.07
CA LYS A 115 -9.28 6.01 11.64
C LYS A 115 -8.96 4.72 10.90
N SER A 116 -7.69 4.53 10.57
CA SER A 116 -7.22 3.23 10.10
C SER A 116 -6.96 2.31 11.30
N GLN A 117 -7.42 1.06 11.17
CA GLN A 117 -7.18 0.00 12.14
C GLN A 117 -6.52 -1.18 11.45
N VAL A 118 -5.56 -1.78 12.14
CA VAL A 118 -4.86 -2.99 11.70
C VAL A 118 -5.09 -4.08 12.73
N GLU A 119 -5.58 -5.23 12.28
CA GLU A 119 -5.81 -6.40 13.12
C GLU A 119 -5.14 -7.63 12.48
N HIS A 120 -4.66 -8.55 13.32
CA HIS A 120 -4.22 -9.87 12.88
C HIS A 120 -5.26 -10.89 13.34
N MET A 121 -5.79 -11.68 12.41
CA MET A 121 -6.84 -12.65 12.72
C MET A 121 -6.83 -13.83 11.74
N PRO A 122 -7.49 -14.95 12.08
CA PRO A 122 -7.67 -16.06 11.17
C PRO A 122 -8.41 -15.64 9.87
N LEU A 123 -8.03 -16.24 8.74
CA LEU A 123 -8.60 -15.93 7.42
C LEU A 123 -10.13 -16.06 7.39
N ASN A 124 -10.70 -17.08 8.05
CA ASN A 124 -12.14 -17.26 8.10
C ASN A 124 -12.84 -16.10 8.85
N GLN A 125 -12.27 -15.64 9.98
CA GLN A 125 -12.81 -14.49 10.71
C GLN A 125 -12.72 -13.20 9.90
N ALA A 126 -11.64 -13.02 9.12
CA ALA A 126 -11.51 -11.89 8.22
C ALA A 126 -12.61 -11.87 7.15
N LYS A 127 -12.91 -13.03 6.55
CA LYS A 127 -14.01 -13.18 5.58
C LYS A 127 -15.37 -12.88 6.20
N ASP A 128 -15.62 -13.37 7.42
CA ASP A 128 -16.88 -13.13 8.14
C ASP A 128 -17.08 -11.64 8.48
N LYS A 129 -15.99 -10.90 8.71
CA LYS A 129 -15.99 -9.43 8.86
C LYS A 129 -16.22 -8.67 7.54
N GLY A 130 -16.42 -9.36 6.42
CA GLY A 130 -16.61 -8.75 5.11
C GLY A 130 -15.32 -8.23 4.47
N ALA A 131 -14.14 -8.68 4.94
CA ALA A 131 -12.88 -8.29 4.32
C ALA A 131 -12.85 -8.74 2.86
N LEU A 132 -12.56 -7.81 1.96
CA LEU A 132 -12.36 -8.11 0.55
C LEU A 132 -10.98 -8.78 0.40
N ALA A 133 -10.99 -10.07 0.07
CA ALA A 133 -9.77 -10.74 -0.36
C ALA A 133 -9.46 -10.32 -1.81
N LEU A 134 -8.20 -10.01 -2.10
CA LEU A 134 -7.77 -9.79 -3.47
C LEU A 134 -7.71 -11.14 -4.20
N PHE A 135 -8.28 -11.18 -5.40
CA PHE A 135 -8.40 -12.42 -6.16
C PHE A 135 -7.01 -12.93 -6.58
N GLY A 136 -6.77 -14.24 -6.43
CA GLY A 136 -5.53 -14.89 -6.87
C GLY A 136 -4.38 -14.94 -5.86
N GLU A 137 -4.49 -14.27 -4.71
CA GLU A 137 -3.47 -14.38 -3.66
C GLU A 137 -3.69 -15.61 -2.77
N LYS A 138 -2.59 -16.30 -2.45
CA LYS A 138 -2.58 -17.35 -1.44
C LYS A 138 -2.37 -16.70 -0.07
N TYR A 139 -3.42 -16.69 0.74
CA TYR A 139 -3.36 -16.19 2.12
C TYR A 139 -2.93 -17.27 3.10
N ALA A 140 -2.13 -16.88 4.09
CA ALA A 140 -1.82 -17.72 5.24
C ALA A 140 -3.05 -17.88 6.17
N GLU A 141 -2.99 -18.80 7.13
CA GLU A 141 -4.07 -19.01 8.09
C GLU A 141 -4.38 -17.77 8.93
N ASN A 142 -3.34 -17.01 9.30
CA ASN A 142 -3.44 -15.72 9.96
C ASN A 142 -3.11 -14.59 8.98
N VAL A 143 -4.01 -13.62 8.86
CA VAL A 143 -3.90 -12.50 7.93
C VAL A 143 -3.89 -11.17 8.67
N ARG A 144 -3.25 -10.18 8.05
CA ARG A 144 -3.28 -8.78 8.49
C ARG A 144 -4.40 -8.05 7.74
N VAL A 145 -5.44 -7.65 8.46
CA VAL A 145 -6.59 -6.92 7.91
C VAL A 145 -6.40 -5.43 8.16
N VAL A 146 -6.67 -4.62 7.14
CA VAL A 146 -6.71 -3.15 7.24
C VAL A 146 -8.16 -2.71 7.05
N SER A 147 -8.65 -1.85 7.95
CA SER A 147 -9.99 -1.27 7.84
C SER A 147 -9.98 0.21 8.17
N PHE A 148 -10.95 0.96 7.63
CA PHE A 148 -11.17 2.37 7.91
C PHE A 148 -12.53 2.52 8.61
N LYS A 149 -12.55 3.09 9.81
CA LYS A 149 -13.75 3.23 10.66
C LYS A 149 -13.83 4.60 11.33
#